data_AF-A0A916DAN9-F1
#
_entry.id   AF-A0A916DAN9-F1
#
_cell.length_a   1.000
_cell.length_b   1.000
_cell.length_c   1.000
_cell.angle_alpha   90.00
_cell.angle_beta   90.00
_cell.angle_gamma   90.00
#
_symmetry.space_group_name_H-M   'P 1'
#
loop_
_entity.id
_entity.type
_entity.pdbx_description
1 polymer ?
#
loop_
_entity_poly.entity_id
_entity_poly.type
_entity_poly.pdbx_seq_one_letter_code
_entity_poly.pdbx_strand_id
1 'polypeptide(L)'
;MIDRNRLVRLIDAALPPALREAPEHVRFRARLVLLAVSIIVPIGWLTVVWEIQNGLLLNAALVGGVSLVGAAIPWLLWRHRSLALAGNLVAGLFFVAAGGLSVLTAGQGLGSFIALGVVPVVAMLLAGPRSGFAWGAVVSLHLLLLHRAIDAGFEPIVQMGRAGGDARFVGVLVLAWVLVGLTLAYESLQRRVLASFEEARGRAETANHAKSRFLATMSHEIRTPMNGVVGMTELLLGTPLDPEQREYATTARESALALLRILDDVLDLSKLEADRIRLETIPFDPLALASEVSTLLGVSAATKGLRLEVTRAGGDLPRLLGDPTRVRQVLTNLVGNAIKFTETGTVTIEVGSRSFDAEREELELRVRDTGVGIPPDRIGAIFDEFVQADDSTTRRFGGTGLGLAISRRLVSMMGGTIRAESVVGGGSCFTVDLPLARALEPPGGAVRDASPSLHGTIAGVRVLLVEDNVVNRRVAARILERLGCEVDLANDGSEALEATRKSDYDAILMDCEMPGMDGFEATRRLREREAGGRRSIVIALTANAMAGDRERCLEAGMDDYVTKPIASEALARVLLRCGAR
;
A
#
# COMPACT_ATOMS: atom_id res chain seq x y z
N MET A 1 -54.06 -27.15 29.66
CA MET A 1 -52.82 -26.35 29.52
C MET A 1 -51.63 -27.27 29.71
N ILE A 2 -50.87 -27.58 28.67
CA ILE A 2 -49.68 -28.45 28.78
C ILE A 2 -48.54 -27.58 29.32
N ASP A 3 -47.93 -27.99 30.44
CA ASP A 3 -46.77 -27.34 31.03
C ASP A 3 -45.61 -27.25 30.00
N ARG A 4 -45.07 -26.04 29.80
CA ARG A 4 -44.00 -25.73 28.83
C ARG A 4 -42.80 -26.65 29.01
N ASN A 5 -42.47 -27.00 30.26
CA ASN A 5 -41.35 -27.89 30.57
C ASN A 5 -41.63 -29.36 30.24
N ARG A 6 -42.89 -29.74 30.07
CA ARG A 6 -43.31 -31.09 29.65
C ARG A 6 -43.29 -31.22 28.12
N LEU A 7 -43.68 -30.16 27.42
CA LEU A 7 -43.65 -30.11 25.94
C LEU A 7 -42.21 -30.19 25.41
N VAL A 8 -41.28 -29.43 26.00
CA VAL A 8 -39.86 -29.45 25.59
C VAL A 8 -39.24 -30.84 25.82
N ARG A 9 -39.55 -31.50 26.94
CA ARG A 9 -39.06 -32.86 27.23
C ARG A 9 -39.60 -33.92 26.26
N LEU A 10 -40.85 -33.81 25.83
CA LEU A 10 -41.44 -34.69 24.81
C LEU A 10 -40.77 -34.50 23.44
N ILE A 11 -40.50 -33.25 23.04
CA ILE A 11 -39.82 -32.93 21.77
C ILE A 11 -38.36 -33.39 21.81
N ASP A 12 -37.69 -33.28 22.96
CA ASP A 12 -36.34 -33.80 23.16
C ASP A 12 -36.25 -35.32 23.15
N ALA A 13 -37.26 -36.01 23.68
CA ALA A 13 -37.36 -37.47 23.58
C ALA A 13 -37.60 -37.94 22.13
N ALA A 14 -38.27 -37.12 21.31
CA ALA A 14 -38.52 -37.39 19.90
C ALA A 14 -37.33 -37.07 18.98
N LEU A 15 -36.31 -36.36 19.47
CA LEU A 15 -35.09 -36.08 18.71
C LEU A 15 -34.29 -37.37 18.49
N PRO A 16 -33.79 -37.63 17.27
CA PRO A 16 -32.87 -38.73 16.99
C PRO A 16 -31.63 -38.67 17.89
N PRO A 17 -31.03 -39.82 18.27
CA PRO A 17 -29.90 -39.87 19.22
C PRO A 17 -28.76 -38.92 18.85
N ALA A 18 -28.38 -38.89 17.56
CA ALA A 18 -27.31 -38.05 17.03
C ALA A 18 -27.55 -36.52 17.15
N LEU A 19 -28.79 -36.08 17.35
CA LEU A 19 -29.14 -34.67 17.51
C LEU A 19 -29.32 -34.25 18.97
N ARG A 20 -29.43 -35.20 19.91
CA ARG A 20 -29.56 -34.89 21.35
C ARG A 20 -28.27 -34.31 21.93
N GLU A 21 -27.13 -34.67 21.35
CA GLU A 21 -25.78 -34.23 21.75
C GLU A 21 -25.28 -33.03 20.93
N ALA A 22 -26.05 -32.53 19.96
CA ALA A 22 -25.63 -31.43 19.10
C ALA A 22 -25.61 -30.07 19.85
N PRO A 23 -24.82 -29.07 19.39
CA PRO A 23 -24.80 -27.73 19.96
C PRO A 23 -26.20 -27.11 20.05
N GLU A 24 -26.46 -26.27 21.07
CA GLU A 24 -27.80 -25.78 21.41
C GLU A 24 -28.52 -25.08 20.25
N HIS A 25 -27.81 -24.28 19.45
CA HIS A 25 -28.37 -23.60 18.29
C HIS A 25 -28.87 -24.57 17.20
N VAL A 26 -28.28 -25.76 17.09
CA VAL A 26 -28.72 -26.82 16.17
C VAL A 26 -29.94 -27.55 16.73
N ARG A 27 -29.93 -27.86 18.03
CA ARG A 27 -31.09 -28.46 18.72
C ARG A 27 -32.31 -27.55 18.71
N PHE A 28 -32.11 -26.25 18.90
CA PHE A 28 -33.18 -25.26 18.83
C PHE A 28 -33.84 -25.23 17.44
N ARG A 29 -33.06 -25.21 16.36
CA ARG A 29 -33.58 -25.30 14.99
C ARG A 29 -34.31 -26.61 14.73
N ALA A 30 -33.78 -27.72 15.23
CA ALA A 30 -34.42 -29.03 15.08
C ALA A 30 -35.75 -29.14 15.85
N ARG A 31 -35.83 -28.59 17.06
CA ARG A 31 -37.07 -28.48 17.86
C ARG A 31 -38.12 -27.63 17.13
N LEU A 32 -37.72 -26.51 16.54
CA LEU A 32 -38.62 -25.62 15.80
C LEU A 32 -39.24 -26.33 14.60
N VAL A 33 -38.45 -27.12 13.89
CA VAL A 33 -38.90 -27.93 12.74
C VAL A 33 -39.83 -29.06 13.19
N LEU A 34 -39.48 -29.80 14.24
CA LEU A 34 -40.34 -30.86 14.81
C LEU A 34 -41.67 -30.31 15.31
N LEU A 35 -41.66 -29.14 15.95
CA LEU A 35 -42.88 -28.46 16.39
C LEU A 35 -43.74 -28.03 15.20
N ALA A 36 -43.12 -27.43 14.17
CA ALA A 36 -43.83 -27.01 12.96
C ALA A 36 -44.46 -28.22 12.25
N VAL A 37 -43.73 -29.32 12.10
CA VAL A 37 -44.24 -30.57 11.49
C VAL A 37 -45.38 -31.17 12.33
N SER A 38 -45.24 -31.18 13.65
CA SER A 38 -46.26 -31.74 14.56
C SER A 38 -47.55 -30.92 14.61
N ILE A 39 -47.54 -29.68 14.14
CA ILE A 39 -48.72 -28.80 14.05
C ILE A 39 -49.29 -28.82 12.63
N ILE A 40 -48.44 -28.73 11.62
CA ILE A 40 -48.84 -28.64 10.22
C ILE A 40 -49.40 -29.97 9.71
N VAL A 41 -48.83 -31.11 10.11
CA VAL A 41 -49.29 -32.44 9.64
C VAL A 41 -50.69 -32.78 10.16
N PRO A 42 -51.04 -32.60 11.44
CA PRO A 42 -52.42 -32.84 11.91
C PRO A 42 -53.42 -31.85 11.34
N ILE A 43 -53.05 -30.58 11.13
CA ILE A 43 -53.92 -29.60 10.48
C ILE A 43 -54.20 -30.01 9.03
N GLY A 44 -53.16 -30.44 8.30
CA GLY A 44 -53.28 -31.01 6.96
C GLY A 44 -54.18 -32.25 6.93
N TRP A 45 -54.03 -33.14 7.92
CA TRP A 45 -54.88 -34.33 8.06
C TRP A 45 -56.33 -34.00 8.42
N LEU A 46 -56.56 -32.99 9.25
CA LEU A 46 -57.90 -32.51 9.61
C LEU A 46 -58.60 -31.85 8.41
N THR A 47 -57.86 -31.10 7.59
CA THR A 47 -58.40 -30.59 6.31
C THR A 47 -58.72 -31.72 5.34
N VAL A 48 -57.89 -32.78 5.28
CA VAL A 48 -58.14 -33.97 4.45
C VAL A 48 -59.37 -34.73 4.94
N VAL A 49 -59.54 -34.93 6.25
CA VAL A 49 -60.72 -35.62 6.82
C VAL A 49 -61.99 -34.79 6.63
N TRP A 50 -61.90 -33.47 6.81
CA TRP A 50 -62.99 -32.53 6.56
C TRP A 50 -63.41 -32.52 5.08
N GLU A 51 -62.45 -32.61 4.15
CA GLU A 51 -62.75 -32.72 2.70
C GLU A 51 -63.30 -34.11 2.30
N ILE A 52 -62.82 -35.20 2.92
CA ILE A 52 -63.32 -36.56 2.68
C ILE A 52 -64.80 -36.69 3.12
N GLN A 53 -65.18 -36.09 4.25
CA GLN A 53 -66.58 -36.08 4.71
C GLN A 53 -67.50 -35.23 3.82
N ASN A 54 -66.95 -34.27 3.07
CA ASN A 54 -67.70 -33.35 2.20
C ASN A 54 -67.71 -33.78 0.71
N GLY A 55 -67.18 -34.96 0.37
CA GLY A 55 -67.38 -35.58 -0.95
C GLY A 55 -66.72 -34.86 -2.13
N LEU A 56 -65.74 -33.96 -1.91
CA LEU A 56 -64.96 -33.36 -3.01
C LEU A 56 -63.74 -34.23 -3.35
N LEU A 57 -63.91 -35.04 -4.40
CA LEU A 57 -62.94 -35.68 -5.30
C LEU A 57 -61.57 -36.12 -4.69
N LEU A 58 -61.48 -37.44 -4.47
CA LEU A 58 -60.36 -38.39 -4.32
C LEU A 58 -58.93 -37.99 -4.81
N ASN A 59 -58.79 -36.99 -5.67
CA ASN A 59 -57.51 -36.54 -6.26
C ASN A 59 -56.62 -35.75 -5.27
N ALA A 60 -57.20 -35.01 -4.33
CA ALA A 60 -56.40 -34.22 -3.37
C ALA A 60 -55.62 -35.10 -2.37
N ALA A 61 -56.23 -36.20 -1.93
CA ALA A 61 -55.59 -37.18 -1.04
C ALA A 61 -54.46 -37.95 -1.76
N LEU A 62 -54.66 -38.30 -3.04
CA LEU A 62 -53.63 -38.93 -3.85
C LEU A 62 -52.44 -37.98 -4.10
N VAL A 63 -52.72 -36.72 -4.44
CA VAL A 63 -51.71 -35.67 -4.65
C VAL A 63 -50.97 -35.35 -3.34
N GLY A 64 -51.67 -35.28 -2.20
CA GLY A 64 -51.06 -35.06 -0.88
C GLY A 64 -50.16 -36.22 -0.44
N GLY A 65 -50.60 -37.47 -0.63
CA GLY A 65 -49.82 -38.66 -0.33
C GLY A 65 -48.59 -38.81 -1.23
N VAL A 66 -48.74 -38.55 -2.53
CA VAL A 66 -47.65 -38.56 -3.51
C VAL A 66 -46.65 -37.43 -3.23
N SER A 67 -47.11 -36.24 -2.84
CA SER A 67 -46.24 -35.11 -2.45
C SER A 67 -45.45 -35.37 -1.17
N LEU A 68 -46.03 -36.08 -0.19
CA LEU A 68 -45.34 -36.50 1.03
C LEU A 68 -44.23 -37.52 0.75
N VAL A 69 -44.51 -38.51 -0.11
CA VAL A 69 -43.52 -39.52 -0.54
C VAL A 69 -42.43 -38.90 -1.43
N GLY A 70 -42.81 -37.99 -2.32
CA GLY A 70 -41.90 -37.22 -3.18
C GLY A 70 -41.00 -36.24 -2.43
N ALA A 71 -41.40 -35.78 -1.24
CA ALA A 71 -40.56 -34.94 -0.37
C ALA A 71 -39.62 -35.76 0.53
N ALA A 72 -40.04 -36.96 0.95
CA ALA A 72 -39.28 -37.79 1.88
C ALA A 72 -38.01 -38.39 1.28
N ILE A 73 -38.08 -38.85 0.02
CA ILE A 73 -36.98 -39.58 -0.64
C ILE A 73 -35.79 -38.65 -0.99
N PRO A 74 -36.00 -37.46 -1.61
CA PRO A 74 -34.91 -36.51 -1.87
C PRO A 74 -34.29 -35.96 -0.59
N TRP A 75 -35.09 -35.74 0.46
CA TRP A 75 -34.59 -35.29 1.77
C TRP A 75 -33.69 -36.35 2.44
N LEU A 76 -34.07 -37.63 2.35
CA LEU A 76 -33.26 -38.76 2.82
C LEU A 76 -31.96 -38.92 2.02
N LEU A 77 -32.02 -38.84 0.69
CA LEU A 77 -30.85 -38.96 -0.19
C LEU A 77 -29.88 -37.78 -0.03
N TRP A 78 -30.39 -36.56 0.20
CA TRP A 78 -29.58 -35.36 0.37
C TRP A 78 -28.85 -35.28 1.72
N ARG A 79 -29.33 -35.99 2.76
CA ARG A 79 -28.63 -36.12 4.06
C ARG A 79 -27.21 -36.72 3.91
N HIS A 80 -26.97 -37.47 2.85
CA HIS A 80 -25.64 -37.91 2.46
C HIS A 80 -25.03 -36.94 1.43
N ARG A 81 -23.96 -36.24 1.84
CA ARG A 81 -23.29 -35.19 1.07
C ARG A 81 -22.81 -35.64 -0.32
N SER A 82 -22.57 -36.94 -0.51
CA SER A 82 -22.18 -37.58 -1.78
C SER A 82 -23.34 -37.86 -2.74
N LEU A 83 -24.59 -37.78 -2.29
CA LEU A 83 -25.79 -38.12 -3.07
C LEU A 83 -26.72 -36.91 -3.33
N ALA A 84 -26.27 -35.70 -2.99
CA ALA A 84 -27.06 -34.49 -3.15
C ALA A 84 -27.48 -34.21 -4.61
N LEU A 85 -26.61 -34.53 -5.59
CA LEU A 85 -26.91 -34.37 -7.01
C LEU A 85 -28.00 -35.35 -7.48
N ALA A 86 -27.94 -36.59 -7.00
CA ALA A 86 -28.96 -37.61 -7.27
C ALA A 86 -30.30 -37.27 -6.63
N GLY A 87 -30.28 -36.76 -5.39
CA GLY A 87 -31.50 -36.26 -4.71
C GLY A 87 -32.16 -35.12 -5.49
N ASN A 88 -31.37 -34.19 -6.05
CA ASN A 88 -31.89 -33.08 -6.86
C ASN A 88 -32.51 -33.56 -8.18
N LEU A 89 -31.89 -34.53 -8.86
CA LEU A 89 -32.42 -35.14 -10.08
C LEU A 89 -33.76 -35.84 -9.84
N VAL A 90 -33.85 -36.62 -8.76
CA VAL A 90 -35.08 -37.33 -8.37
C VAL A 90 -36.20 -36.34 -8.02
N ALA A 91 -35.89 -35.27 -7.28
CA ALA A 91 -36.87 -34.22 -6.97
C ALA A 91 -37.34 -33.49 -8.23
N GLY A 92 -36.45 -33.19 -9.17
CA GLY A 92 -36.81 -32.53 -10.42
C GLY A 92 -37.71 -33.39 -11.31
N LEU A 93 -37.37 -34.68 -11.48
CA LEU A 93 -38.20 -35.66 -12.19
C LEU A 93 -39.59 -35.80 -11.57
N PHE A 94 -39.67 -35.75 -10.24
CA PHE A 94 -40.92 -35.82 -9.52
C PHE A 94 -41.85 -34.63 -9.81
N PHE A 95 -41.34 -33.39 -9.79
CA PHE A 95 -42.14 -32.21 -10.12
C PHE A 95 -42.62 -32.23 -11.57
N VAL A 96 -41.77 -32.62 -12.51
CA VAL A 96 -42.15 -32.77 -13.93
C VAL A 96 -43.24 -33.84 -14.10
N ALA A 97 -43.12 -34.98 -13.41
CA ALA A 97 -44.13 -36.04 -13.44
C ALA A 97 -45.45 -35.60 -12.78
N ALA A 98 -45.40 -34.90 -11.65
CA ALA A 98 -46.57 -34.35 -10.98
C ALA A 98 -47.29 -33.30 -11.84
N GLY A 99 -46.53 -32.42 -12.49
CA GLY A 99 -47.04 -31.48 -13.49
C GLY A 99 -47.70 -32.22 -14.67
N GLY A 100 -47.05 -33.23 -15.23
CA GLY A 100 -47.59 -34.01 -16.36
C GLY A 100 -48.87 -34.79 -16.00
N LEU A 101 -48.91 -35.39 -14.81
CA LEU A 101 -50.09 -36.13 -14.34
C LEU A 101 -51.28 -35.19 -14.12
N SER A 102 -51.04 -33.95 -13.69
CA SER A 102 -52.11 -32.95 -13.53
C SER A 102 -52.78 -32.58 -14.87
N VAL A 103 -52.02 -32.57 -15.97
CA VAL A 103 -52.55 -32.35 -17.32
C VAL A 103 -53.39 -33.54 -17.78
N LEU A 104 -52.88 -34.76 -17.55
CA LEU A 104 -53.52 -35.99 -18.03
C LEU A 104 -54.81 -36.37 -17.27
N THR A 105 -54.87 -36.10 -15.96
CA THR A 105 -55.97 -36.59 -15.10
C THR A 105 -57.04 -35.55 -14.79
N ALA A 106 -56.73 -34.27 -14.90
CA ALA A 106 -57.65 -33.18 -14.55
C ALA A 106 -58.05 -32.28 -15.74
N GLY A 107 -57.61 -32.59 -16.97
CA GLY A 107 -57.91 -31.78 -18.17
C GLY A 107 -57.35 -30.35 -18.11
N GLN A 108 -56.38 -30.10 -17.22
CA GLN A 108 -55.81 -28.79 -16.96
C GLN A 108 -54.80 -28.43 -18.06
N GLY A 109 -54.82 -27.18 -18.53
CA GLY A 109 -53.98 -26.71 -19.63
C GLY A 109 -52.50 -26.57 -19.29
N LEU A 110 -51.72 -26.08 -20.27
CA LEU A 110 -50.26 -25.87 -20.20
C LEU A 110 -49.81 -25.06 -18.96
N GLY A 111 -50.68 -24.20 -18.42
CA GLY A 111 -50.41 -23.38 -17.22
C GLY A 111 -50.14 -24.20 -15.95
N SER A 112 -50.93 -25.24 -15.69
CA SER A 112 -50.73 -26.11 -14.50
C SER A 112 -49.44 -26.93 -14.60
N PHE A 113 -49.05 -27.33 -15.81
CA PHE A 113 -47.78 -28.01 -16.05
C PHE A 113 -46.57 -27.10 -15.76
N ILE A 114 -46.63 -25.84 -16.20
CA ILE A 114 -45.55 -24.87 -15.94
C ILE A 114 -45.48 -24.58 -14.44
N ALA A 115 -46.62 -24.35 -13.79
CA ALA A 115 -46.71 -24.03 -12.37
C ALA A 115 -46.18 -25.15 -11.47
N LEU A 116 -46.61 -26.40 -11.67
CA LEU A 116 -46.22 -27.53 -10.82
C LEU A 116 -44.95 -28.25 -11.25
N GLY A 117 -44.59 -28.17 -12.53
CA GLY A 117 -43.47 -28.89 -13.11
C GLY A 117 -42.23 -28.03 -13.29
N VAL A 118 -42.35 -26.94 -14.03
CA VAL A 118 -41.19 -26.17 -14.51
C VAL A 118 -40.66 -25.20 -13.45
N VAL A 119 -41.55 -24.47 -12.79
CA VAL A 119 -41.18 -23.40 -11.85
C VAL A 119 -40.41 -23.90 -10.60
N PRO A 120 -40.80 -25.01 -9.93
CA PRO A 120 -40.01 -25.56 -8.82
C PRO A 120 -38.61 -25.96 -9.24
N VAL A 121 -38.48 -26.55 -10.43
CA VAL A 121 -37.20 -27.03 -10.95
C VAL A 121 -36.26 -25.85 -11.19
N VAL A 122 -36.76 -24.77 -11.82
CA VAL A 122 -35.99 -23.55 -12.04
C VAL A 122 -35.63 -22.86 -10.72
N ALA A 123 -36.56 -22.77 -9.76
CA ALA A 123 -36.30 -22.21 -8.45
C ALA A 123 -35.22 -22.99 -7.67
N MET A 124 -35.21 -24.32 -7.81
CA MET A 124 -34.22 -25.20 -7.18
C MET A 124 -32.83 -25.05 -7.81
N LEU A 125 -32.75 -24.81 -9.12
CA LEU A 125 -31.50 -24.53 -9.84
C LEU A 125 -30.89 -23.17 -9.46
N LEU A 126 -31.72 -22.13 -9.27
CA LEU A 126 -31.25 -20.76 -9.01
C LEU A 126 -30.93 -20.47 -7.54
N ALA A 127 -31.79 -20.89 -6.62
CA ALA A 127 -31.68 -20.51 -5.20
C ALA A 127 -30.99 -21.60 -4.34
N GLY A 128 -30.53 -22.69 -4.95
CA GLY A 128 -30.03 -23.86 -4.25
C GLY A 128 -31.13 -24.67 -3.54
N PRO A 129 -30.86 -25.92 -3.13
CA PRO A 129 -31.90 -26.89 -2.80
C PRO A 129 -32.73 -26.58 -1.54
N ARG A 130 -32.16 -25.88 -0.55
CA ARG A 130 -32.88 -25.51 0.70
C ARG A 130 -33.88 -24.37 0.48
N SER A 131 -33.46 -23.29 -0.16
CA SER A 131 -34.28 -22.12 -0.45
C SER A 131 -35.18 -22.38 -1.65
N GLY A 132 -34.65 -22.96 -2.71
CA GLY A 132 -35.36 -23.19 -3.97
C GLY A 132 -36.52 -24.16 -3.87
N PHE A 133 -36.48 -25.18 -2.99
CA PHE A 133 -37.63 -26.06 -2.77
C PHE A 133 -38.77 -25.36 -2.04
N ALA A 134 -38.48 -24.64 -0.96
CA ALA A 134 -39.48 -23.89 -0.20
C ALA A 134 -40.10 -22.78 -1.07
N TRP A 135 -39.27 -22.02 -1.79
CA TRP A 135 -39.75 -20.99 -2.70
C TRP A 135 -40.47 -21.57 -3.91
N GLY A 136 -39.98 -22.67 -4.49
CA GLY A 136 -40.62 -23.38 -5.59
C GLY A 136 -42.02 -23.88 -5.23
N ALA A 137 -42.17 -24.55 -4.09
CA ALA A 137 -43.47 -25.02 -3.61
C ALA A 137 -44.45 -23.88 -3.33
N VAL A 138 -43.97 -22.77 -2.75
CA VAL A 138 -44.78 -21.58 -2.50
C VAL A 138 -45.24 -20.93 -3.81
N VAL A 139 -44.33 -20.73 -4.76
CA VAL A 139 -44.64 -20.11 -6.07
C VAL A 139 -45.57 -21.01 -6.88
N SER A 140 -45.38 -22.33 -6.87
CA SER A 140 -46.24 -23.28 -7.56
C SER A 140 -47.65 -23.34 -6.99
N LEU A 141 -47.79 -23.34 -5.66
CA LEU A 141 -49.09 -23.25 -5.01
C LEU A 141 -49.79 -21.93 -5.40
N HIS A 142 -49.05 -20.82 -5.45
CA HIS A 142 -49.57 -19.52 -5.85
C HIS A 142 -50.03 -19.47 -7.31
N LEU A 143 -49.23 -20.01 -8.24
CA LEU A 143 -49.57 -20.06 -9.67
C LEU A 143 -50.76 -20.98 -9.94
N LEU A 144 -50.90 -22.07 -9.19
CA LEU A 144 -52.02 -22.99 -9.33
C LEU A 144 -53.33 -22.40 -8.78
N LEU A 145 -53.25 -21.65 -7.68
CA LEU A 145 -54.37 -20.85 -7.17
C LEU A 145 -54.76 -19.74 -8.15
N LEU A 146 -53.79 -19.08 -8.77
CA LEU A 146 -54.02 -18.06 -9.80
C LEU A 146 -54.68 -18.65 -11.05
N HIS A 147 -54.20 -19.80 -11.55
CA HIS A 147 -54.77 -20.47 -12.70
C HIS A 147 -56.20 -20.93 -12.44
N ARG A 148 -56.48 -21.51 -11.26
CA ARG A 148 -57.85 -21.86 -10.87
C ARG A 148 -58.76 -20.65 -10.70
N ALA A 149 -58.24 -19.52 -10.24
CA ALA A 149 -59.00 -18.27 -10.16
C ALA A 149 -59.39 -17.72 -11.54
N ILE A 150 -58.50 -17.90 -12.53
CA ILE A 150 -58.74 -17.53 -13.93
C ILE A 150 -59.75 -18.47 -14.59
N ASP A 151 -59.60 -19.79 -14.43
CA ASP A 151 -60.50 -20.80 -15.03
C ASP A 151 -61.91 -20.79 -14.41
N ALA A 152 -62.04 -20.41 -13.14
CA ALA A 152 -63.34 -20.22 -12.47
C ALA A 152 -64.03 -18.90 -12.83
N GLY A 153 -63.49 -18.15 -13.80
CA GLY A 153 -64.13 -16.95 -14.36
C GLY A 153 -64.26 -15.76 -13.40
N PHE A 154 -63.44 -15.68 -12.35
CA PHE A 154 -63.50 -14.62 -11.32
C PHE A 154 -64.84 -14.45 -10.57
N GLU A 155 -65.86 -15.26 -10.83
CA GLU A 155 -67.21 -15.14 -10.25
C GLU A 155 -67.22 -15.22 -8.69
N PRO A 156 -66.46 -16.12 -8.03
CA PRO A 156 -66.42 -16.18 -6.56
C PRO A 156 -65.66 -15.00 -5.94
N ILE A 157 -64.68 -14.43 -6.66
CA ILE A 157 -63.84 -13.31 -6.20
C ILE A 157 -64.61 -11.98 -6.34
N VAL A 158 -65.44 -11.86 -7.38
CA VAL A 158 -66.39 -10.75 -7.55
C VAL A 158 -67.48 -10.77 -6.46
N GLN A 159 -67.94 -11.96 -6.04
CA GLN A 159 -68.87 -12.09 -4.92
C GLN A 159 -68.21 -11.76 -3.56
N MET A 160 -66.94 -12.12 -3.37
CA MET A 160 -66.20 -11.77 -2.15
C MET A 160 -65.85 -10.26 -2.09
N GLY A 161 -65.67 -9.61 -3.24
CA GLY A 161 -65.59 -8.15 -3.36
C GLY A 161 -66.90 -7.42 -3.02
N ARG A 162 -68.07 -8.07 -3.20
CA ARG A 162 -69.37 -7.54 -2.74
C ARG A 162 -69.57 -7.67 -1.22
N ALA A 163 -68.77 -8.49 -0.55
CA ALA A 163 -68.74 -8.61 0.92
C ALA A 163 -67.64 -7.75 1.59
N GLY A 164 -67.08 -6.77 0.87
CA GLY A 164 -66.22 -5.72 1.45
C GLY A 164 -64.72 -6.06 1.59
N GLY A 165 -64.23 -7.14 0.98
CA GLY A 165 -62.80 -7.47 0.96
C GLY A 165 -62.15 -7.17 -0.39
N ASP A 166 -61.34 -6.12 -0.46
CA ASP A 166 -60.70 -5.62 -1.68
C ASP A 166 -59.71 -6.63 -2.30
N ALA A 167 -60.06 -7.28 -3.42
CA ALA A 167 -59.12 -8.10 -4.20
C ALA A 167 -57.88 -7.30 -4.69
N ARG A 168 -58.00 -5.97 -4.78
CA ARG A 168 -56.89 -5.03 -5.01
C ARG A 168 -55.86 -5.06 -3.87
N PHE A 169 -56.31 -5.27 -2.64
CA PHE A 169 -55.46 -5.33 -1.45
C PHE A 169 -54.50 -6.52 -1.50
N VAL A 170 -54.97 -7.68 -1.98
CA VAL A 170 -54.14 -8.89 -2.10
C VAL A 170 -53.06 -8.73 -3.18
N GLY A 171 -53.39 -8.16 -4.34
CA GLY A 171 -52.41 -7.88 -5.40
C GLY A 171 -51.33 -6.88 -4.97
N VAL A 172 -51.72 -5.84 -4.23
CA VAL A 172 -50.78 -4.84 -3.65
C VAL A 172 -49.86 -5.49 -2.61
N LEU A 173 -50.38 -6.38 -1.76
CA LEU A 173 -49.56 -7.11 -0.78
C LEU A 173 -48.53 -8.04 -1.45
N VAL A 174 -48.91 -8.73 -2.52
CA VAL A 174 -47.98 -9.60 -3.26
C VAL A 174 -46.87 -8.78 -3.93
N LEU A 175 -47.22 -7.68 -4.60
CA LEU A 175 -46.22 -6.79 -5.20
C LEU A 175 -45.27 -6.21 -4.15
N ALA A 176 -45.80 -5.78 -3.01
CA ALA A 176 -44.99 -5.28 -1.88
C ALA A 176 -44.03 -6.35 -1.37
N TRP A 177 -44.48 -7.60 -1.22
CA TRP A 177 -43.63 -8.71 -0.79
C TRP A 177 -42.53 -9.06 -1.80
N VAL A 178 -42.83 -9.04 -3.10
CA VAL A 178 -41.82 -9.24 -4.17
C VAL A 178 -40.81 -8.11 -4.17
N LEU A 179 -41.27 -6.85 -4.01
CA LEU A 179 -40.38 -5.69 -3.93
C LEU A 179 -39.43 -5.81 -2.73
N VAL A 180 -39.95 -6.19 -1.55
CA VAL A 180 -39.15 -6.41 -0.34
C VAL A 180 -38.15 -7.55 -0.54
N GLY A 181 -38.55 -8.65 -1.18
CA GLY A 181 -37.66 -9.76 -1.53
C GLY A 181 -36.52 -9.33 -2.46
N LEU A 182 -36.83 -8.54 -3.49
CA LEU A 182 -35.84 -7.98 -4.42
C LEU A 182 -34.88 -7.02 -3.73
N THR A 183 -35.38 -6.13 -2.85
CA THR A 183 -34.52 -5.19 -2.11
C THR A 183 -33.58 -5.94 -1.15
N LEU A 184 -34.07 -6.95 -0.44
CA LEU A 184 -33.24 -7.77 0.44
C LEU A 184 -32.21 -8.60 -0.34
N ALA A 185 -32.59 -9.14 -1.50
CA ALA A 185 -31.69 -9.87 -2.38
C ALA A 185 -30.58 -8.95 -2.92
N TYR A 186 -30.94 -7.77 -3.41
CA TYR A 186 -30.02 -6.74 -3.87
C TYR A 186 -29.03 -6.32 -2.78
N GLU A 187 -29.54 -6.01 -1.59
CA GLU A 187 -28.72 -5.61 -0.44
C GLU A 187 -27.80 -6.74 0.04
N SER A 188 -28.24 -8.00 -0.07
CA SER A 188 -27.39 -9.16 0.22
C SER A 188 -26.28 -9.35 -0.82
N LEU A 189 -26.57 -9.08 -2.10
CA LEU A 189 -25.61 -9.16 -3.19
C LEU A 189 -24.56 -8.06 -3.05
N GLN A 190 -24.99 -6.83 -2.78
CA GLN A 190 -24.08 -5.70 -2.52
C GLN A 190 -23.14 -6.00 -1.36
N ARG A 191 -23.65 -6.53 -0.24
CA ARG A 191 -22.82 -6.92 0.90
C ARG A 191 -21.80 -8.00 0.56
N ARG A 192 -22.16 -8.99 -0.25
CA ARG A 192 -21.22 -10.05 -0.69
C ARG A 192 -20.13 -9.51 -1.60
N VAL A 193 -20.50 -8.65 -2.57
CA VAL A 193 -19.55 -8.02 -3.47
C VAL A 193 -18.58 -7.13 -2.68
N LEU A 194 -19.10 -6.29 -1.77
CA LEU A 194 -18.28 -5.43 -0.93
C LEU A 194 -17.34 -6.24 -0.04
N ALA A 195 -17.83 -7.27 0.65
CA ALA A 195 -17.00 -8.13 1.48
C ALA A 195 -15.91 -8.85 0.67
N SER A 196 -16.23 -9.35 -0.53
CA SER A 196 -15.24 -9.99 -1.41
C SER A 196 -14.17 -8.99 -1.88
N PHE A 197 -14.55 -7.74 -2.13
CA PHE A 197 -13.64 -6.67 -2.51
C PHE A 197 -12.73 -6.28 -1.35
N GLU A 198 -13.28 -6.11 -0.15
CA GLU A 198 -12.51 -5.82 1.07
C GLU A 198 -11.53 -6.94 1.40
N GLU A 199 -11.93 -8.21 1.25
CA GLU A 199 -11.06 -9.35 1.49
C GLU A 199 -9.92 -9.42 0.44
N ALA A 200 -10.23 -9.19 -0.83
CA ALA A 200 -9.23 -9.12 -1.89
C ALA A 200 -8.25 -7.96 -1.66
N ARG A 201 -8.74 -6.79 -1.27
CA ARG A 201 -7.95 -5.61 -0.92
C ARG A 201 -7.05 -5.88 0.29
N GLY A 202 -7.60 -6.46 1.37
CA GLY A 202 -6.83 -6.80 2.56
C GLY A 202 -5.73 -7.84 2.30
N ARG A 203 -5.98 -8.81 1.41
CA ARG A 203 -4.93 -9.74 0.95
C ARG A 203 -3.83 -9.04 0.14
N ALA A 204 -4.19 -8.08 -0.71
CA ALA A 204 -3.22 -7.30 -1.47
C ALA A 204 -2.37 -6.39 -0.56
N GLU A 205 -2.99 -5.71 0.42
CA GLU A 205 -2.30 -4.83 1.36
C GLU A 205 -1.35 -5.61 2.28
N THR A 206 -1.76 -6.77 2.80
CA THR A 206 -0.88 -7.62 3.63
C THR A 206 0.31 -8.16 2.84
N ALA A 207 0.09 -8.58 1.59
CA ALA A 207 1.18 -8.97 0.69
C ALA A 207 2.16 -7.83 0.42
N ASN A 208 1.66 -6.61 0.16
CA ASN A 208 2.50 -5.44 -0.07
C ASN A 208 3.32 -5.07 1.19
N HIS A 209 2.71 -5.12 2.38
CA HIS A 209 3.43 -4.89 3.63
C HIS A 209 4.50 -5.94 3.91
N ALA A 210 4.24 -7.22 3.60
CA ALA A 210 5.25 -8.26 3.70
C ALA A 210 6.42 -8.02 2.74
N LYS A 211 6.14 -7.62 1.48
CA LYS A 211 7.13 -7.24 0.46
C LYS A 211 8.01 -6.08 0.97
N SER A 212 7.42 -4.98 1.43
CA SER A 212 8.18 -3.81 1.91
C SER A 212 9.03 -4.14 3.14
N ARG A 213 8.51 -4.92 4.10
CA ARG A 213 9.27 -5.32 5.28
C ARG A 213 10.45 -6.21 4.91
N PHE A 214 10.23 -7.18 4.01
CA PHE A 214 11.29 -8.05 3.52
C PHE A 214 12.40 -7.25 2.83
N LEU A 215 12.05 -6.31 1.94
CA LEU A 215 13.03 -5.46 1.27
C LEU A 215 13.81 -4.58 2.25
N ALA A 216 13.14 -3.99 3.25
CA ALA A 216 13.80 -3.21 4.30
C ALA A 216 14.81 -4.03 5.10
N THR A 217 14.42 -5.23 5.56
CA THR A 217 15.33 -6.13 6.30
C THR A 217 16.50 -6.59 5.42
N MET A 218 16.22 -7.06 4.20
CA MET A 218 17.27 -7.47 3.26
C MET A 218 18.22 -6.32 2.93
N SER A 219 17.72 -5.10 2.86
CA SER A 219 18.58 -3.95 2.65
C SER A 219 19.53 -3.70 3.81
N HIS A 220 19.11 -3.84 5.07
CA HIS A 220 20.02 -3.71 6.21
C HIS A 220 21.08 -4.83 6.22
N GLU A 221 20.66 -6.06 5.93
CA GLU A 221 21.54 -7.23 5.87
C GLU A 221 22.55 -7.17 4.71
N ILE A 222 22.19 -6.54 3.58
CA ILE A 222 23.12 -6.31 2.46
C ILE A 222 24.00 -5.08 2.71
N ARG A 223 23.45 -4.01 3.30
CA ARG A 223 24.19 -2.76 3.53
C ARG A 223 25.39 -2.96 4.45
N THR A 224 25.23 -3.74 5.51
CA THR A 224 26.29 -3.98 6.51
C THR A 224 27.58 -4.57 5.90
N PRO A 225 27.54 -5.72 5.18
CA PRO A 225 28.74 -6.26 4.54
C PRO A 225 29.27 -5.34 3.43
N MET A 226 28.39 -4.65 2.70
CA MET A 226 28.80 -3.72 1.63
C MET A 226 29.54 -2.49 2.17
N ASN A 227 29.09 -1.92 3.29
CA ASN A 227 29.82 -0.86 3.99
C ASN A 227 31.19 -1.36 4.46
N GLY A 228 31.30 -2.63 4.86
CA GLY A 228 32.58 -3.28 5.13
C GLY A 228 33.50 -3.30 3.90
N VAL A 229 32.98 -3.68 2.72
CA VAL A 229 33.76 -3.66 1.46
C VAL A 229 34.19 -2.25 1.09
N VAL A 230 33.30 -1.26 1.17
CA VAL A 230 33.62 0.15 0.91
C VAL A 230 34.70 0.64 1.87
N GLY A 231 34.56 0.37 3.17
CA GLY A 231 35.55 0.76 4.17
C GLY A 231 36.92 0.10 3.96
N MET A 232 36.95 -1.20 3.66
CA MET A 232 38.21 -1.92 3.41
C MET A 232 38.91 -1.44 2.13
N THR A 233 38.15 -1.19 1.05
CA THR A 233 38.71 -0.66 -0.19
C THR A 233 39.19 0.78 -0.03
N GLU A 234 38.52 1.59 0.78
CA GLU A 234 38.95 2.95 1.12
C GLU A 234 40.24 2.97 1.95
N LEU A 235 40.35 2.08 2.95
CA LEU A 235 41.59 1.90 3.70
C LEU A 235 42.74 1.44 2.79
N LEU A 236 42.48 0.48 1.91
CA LEU A 236 43.46 -0.05 0.95
C LEU A 236 43.93 1.05 -0.02
N LEU A 237 43.02 1.87 -0.56
CA LEU A 237 43.38 3.00 -1.43
C LEU A 237 44.20 4.08 -0.71
N GLY A 238 44.14 4.11 0.62
CA GLY A 238 44.95 4.94 1.50
C GLY A 238 46.37 4.42 1.77
N THR A 239 46.73 3.21 1.33
CA THR A 239 48.08 2.66 1.46
C THR A 239 48.91 2.88 0.18
N PRO A 240 50.23 2.68 0.21
CA PRO A 240 51.03 2.57 -1.02
C PRO A 240 50.53 1.36 -1.81
N LEU A 241 50.08 1.61 -3.04
CA LEU A 241 49.64 0.60 -4.00
C LEU A 241 50.34 0.86 -5.31
N ASP A 242 50.69 -0.19 -6.04
CA ASP A 242 51.07 -0.05 -7.44
C ASP A 242 49.85 0.37 -8.31
N PRO A 243 50.06 0.81 -9.56
CA PRO A 243 48.97 1.28 -10.42
C PRO A 243 47.86 0.25 -10.64
N GLU A 244 48.22 -1.03 -10.79
CA GLU A 244 47.28 -2.12 -11.08
C GLU A 244 46.42 -2.44 -9.84
N GLN A 245 47.04 -2.53 -8.67
CA GLN A 245 46.36 -2.70 -7.39
C GLN A 245 45.42 -1.52 -7.07
N ARG A 246 45.84 -0.29 -7.38
CA ARG A 246 44.99 0.90 -7.21
C ARG A 246 43.77 0.84 -8.12
N GLU A 247 43.92 0.38 -9.36
CA GLU A 247 42.81 0.18 -10.30
C GLU A 247 41.83 -0.88 -9.77
N TYR A 248 42.32 -2.03 -9.29
CA TYR A 248 41.48 -3.08 -8.69
C TYR A 248 40.72 -2.58 -7.46
N ALA A 249 41.39 -1.89 -6.54
CA ALA A 249 40.77 -1.35 -5.34
C ALA A 249 39.74 -0.27 -5.65
N THR A 250 40.01 0.59 -6.65
CA THR A 250 39.08 1.62 -7.13
C THR A 250 37.85 0.98 -7.75
N THR A 251 38.02 0.01 -8.64
CA THR A 251 36.94 -0.70 -9.30
C THR A 251 36.05 -1.44 -8.28
N ALA A 252 36.66 -2.09 -7.29
CA ALA A 252 35.92 -2.76 -6.22
C ALA A 252 35.09 -1.77 -5.38
N ARG A 253 35.67 -0.61 -5.03
CA ARG A 253 34.97 0.46 -4.30
C ARG A 253 33.79 1.02 -5.10
N GLU A 254 34.01 1.35 -6.37
CA GLU A 254 32.97 1.88 -7.26
C GLU A 254 31.83 0.86 -7.46
N SER A 255 32.17 -0.42 -7.60
CA SER A 255 31.17 -1.50 -7.69
C SER A 255 30.35 -1.62 -6.41
N ALA A 256 30.99 -1.49 -5.24
CA ALA A 256 30.32 -1.55 -3.96
C ALA A 256 29.37 -0.36 -3.73
N LEU A 257 29.82 0.86 -4.05
CA LEU A 257 29.00 2.07 -4.01
C LEU A 257 27.84 2.00 -5.01
N ALA A 258 28.08 1.46 -6.20
CA ALA A 258 27.04 1.25 -7.19
C ALA A 258 25.95 0.32 -6.65
N LEU A 259 26.31 -0.81 -6.03
CA LEU A 259 25.36 -1.76 -5.45
C LEU A 259 24.52 -1.14 -4.32
N LEU A 260 25.15 -0.36 -3.44
CA LEU A 260 24.44 0.37 -2.38
C LEU A 260 23.39 1.33 -2.97
N ARG A 261 23.73 2.04 -4.05
CA ARG A 261 22.77 2.90 -4.77
C ARG A 261 21.61 2.11 -5.36
N ILE A 262 21.84 0.91 -5.94
CA ILE A 262 20.75 0.04 -6.43
C ILE A 262 19.82 -0.35 -5.28
N LEU A 263 20.40 -0.69 -4.13
CA LEU A 263 19.66 -1.08 -2.95
C LEU A 263 18.76 0.06 -2.46
N ASP A 264 19.30 1.27 -2.41
CA ASP A 264 18.56 2.48 -2.04
C ASP A 264 17.45 2.77 -3.07
N ASP A 265 17.71 2.65 -4.38
CA ASP A 265 16.71 2.81 -5.44
C ASP A 265 15.53 1.82 -5.27
N VAL A 266 15.82 0.54 -4.97
CA VAL A 266 14.81 -0.50 -4.77
C VAL A 266 13.98 -0.23 -3.50
N LEU A 267 14.62 0.22 -2.42
CA LEU A 267 13.92 0.60 -1.21
C LEU A 267 13.02 1.82 -1.41
N ASP A 268 13.52 2.84 -2.08
CA ASP A 268 12.75 4.05 -2.38
C ASP A 268 11.53 3.71 -3.24
N LEU A 269 11.69 2.86 -4.25
CA LEU A 269 10.55 2.34 -5.04
C LEU A 269 9.53 1.63 -4.15
N SER A 270 9.96 0.73 -3.26
CA SER A 270 9.04 0.03 -2.37
C SER A 270 8.33 0.95 -1.37
N LYS A 271 9.00 2.01 -0.90
CA LYS A 271 8.38 3.03 -0.04
C LYS A 271 7.37 3.89 -0.80
N LEU A 272 7.66 4.20 -2.07
CA LEU A 272 6.78 4.91 -2.99
C LEU A 272 5.51 4.09 -3.31
N GLU A 273 5.64 2.78 -3.57
CA GLU A 273 4.50 1.87 -3.82
C GLU A 273 3.57 1.76 -2.61
N ALA A 274 4.09 1.98 -1.40
CA ALA A 274 3.35 1.84 -0.14
C ALA A 274 2.81 3.17 0.40
N ASP A 275 2.91 4.28 -0.36
CA ASP A 275 2.56 5.65 0.06
C ASP A 275 3.19 6.06 1.40
N ARG A 276 4.39 5.56 1.71
CA ARG A 276 5.06 5.76 3.01
C ARG A 276 6.02 6.96 3.05
N ILE A 277 6.21 7.66 1.94
CA ILE A 277 7.06 8.84 1.90
C ILE A 277 6.26 10.05 2.39
N ARG A 278 6.74 10.66 3.47
CA ARG A 278 6.25 11.96 3.95
C ARG A 278 7.11 13.04 3.33
N LEU A 279 6.48 14.01 2.67
CA LEU A 279 7.16 15.18 2.13
C LEU A 279 7.35 16.21 3.24
N GLU A 280 8.53 16.79 3.30
CA GLU A 280 8.81 17.94 4.15
C GLU A 280 8.36 19.23 3.46
N THR A 281 8.02 20.26 4.23
CA THR A 281 7.67 21.57 3.70
C THR A 281 8.42 22.62 4.48
N ILE A 282 9.64 22.91 4.01
CA ILE A 282 10.57 23.86 4.62
C ILE A 282 10.99 24.92 3.60
N PRO A 283 11.36 26.14 4.04
CA PRO A 283 11.79 27.19 3.14
C PRO A 283 13.20 26.90 2.59
N PHE A 284 13.36 26.89 1.27
CA PHE A 284 14.64 26.68 0.61
C PHE A 284 14.85 27.63 -0.57
N ASP A 285 16.11 27.83 -0.96
CA ASP A 285 16.50 28.59 -2.15
C ASP A 285 16.76 27.60 -3.30
N PRO A 286 15.95 27.61 -4.38
CA PRO A 286 16.11 26.71 -5.52
C PRO A 286 17.44 26.88 -6.25
N LEU A 287 17.97 28.11 -6.34
CA LEU A 287 19.23 28.39 -7.02
C LEU A 287 20.40 27.86 -6.21
N ALA A 288 20.42 28.10 -4.90
CA ALA A 288 21.43 27.55 -4.00
C ALA A 288 21.44 26.01 -4.04
N LEU A 289 20.26 25.38 -4.10
CA LEU A 289 20.13 23.93 -4.22
C LEU A 289 20.74 23.41 -5.52
N ALA A 290 20.46 24.05 -6.65
CA ALA A 290 21.04 23.71 -7.95
C ALA A 290 22.57 23.88 -7.97
N SER A 291 23.08 24.97 -7.39
CA SER A 291 24.52 25.20 -7.24
C SER A 291 25.20 24.14 -6.37
N GLU A 292 24.55 23.65 -5.31
CA GLU A 292 25.08 22.57 -4.50
C GLU A 292 25.18 21.25 -5.28
N VAL A 293 24.15 20.90 -6.06
CA VAL A 293 24.18 19.72 -6.96
C VAL A 293 25.29 19.85 -8.00
N SER A 294 25.45 21.05 -8.60
CA SER A 294 26.52 21.32 -9.55
C SER A 294 27.91 21.16 -8.91
N THR A 295 28.08 21.61 -7.67
CA THR A 295 29.35 21.45 -6.95
C THR A 295 29.64 19.98 -6.67
N LEU A 296 28.62 19.22 -6.26
CA LEU A 296 28.74 17.79 -5.94
C LEU A 296 29.12 16.96 -7.17
N LEU A 297 28.54 17.24 -8.33
CA LEU A 297 28.79 16.49 -9.58
C LEU A 297 29.90 17.10 -10.45
N GLY A 298 30.46 18.25 -10.05
CA GLY A 298 31.49 18.97 -10.80
C GLY A 298 32.76 18.15 -11.01
N VAL A 299 33.17 17.33 -10.03
CA VAL A 299 34.33 16.45 -10.15
C VAL A 299 34.11 15.42 -11.27
N SER A 300 32.95 14.77 -11.32
CA SER A 300 32.62 13.79 -12.36
C SER A 300 32.54 14.42 -13.75
N ALA A 301 32.00 15.63 -13.86
CA ALA A 301 31.98 16.38 -15.11
C ALA A 301 33.40 16.75 -15.58
N ALA A 302 34.24 17.25 -14.66
CA ALA A 302 35.62 17.65 -14.95
C ALA A 302 36.49 16.47 -15.40
N THR A 303 36.33 15.29 -14.80
CA THR A 303 37.04 14.07 -15.23
C THR A 303 36.72 13.68 -16.68
N LYS A 304 35.51 13.99 -17.15
CA LYS A 304 35.10 13.81 -18.56
C LYS A 304 35.40 15.02 -19.45
N GLY A 305 35.94 16.11 -18.91
CA GLY A 305 36.16 17.36 -19.66
C GLY A 305 34.87 18.09 -20.05
N LEU A 306 33.75 17.84 -19.34
CA LEU A 306 32.48 18.50 -19.57
C LEU A 306 32.39 19.82 -18.80
N ARG A 307 31.71 20.81 -19.39
CA ARG A 307 31.32 22.03 -18.67
C ARG A 307 29.99 21.80 -17.96
N LEU A 308 29.94 22.06 -16.66
CA LEU A 308 28.73 22.00 -15.85
C LEU A 308 28.40 23.41 -15.36
N GLU A 309 27.26 23.95 -15.81
CA GLU A 309 26.89 25.35 -15.60
C GLU A 309 25.52 25.44 -14.93
N VAL A 310 25.34 26.38 -14.01
CA VAL A 310 24.05 26.72 -13.40
C VAL A 310 23.66 28.11 -13.86
N THR A 311 22.43 28.23 -14.37
CA THR A 311 21.89 29.47 -14.94
C THR A 311 20.52 29.76 -14.34
N ARG A 312 20.15 31.04 -14.31
CA ARG A 312 18.83 31.49 -13.87
C ARG A 312 18.00 31.91 -15.07
N ALA A 313 16.78 31.42 -15.16
CA ALA A 313 15.79 31.86 -16.13
C ALA A 313 14.90 32.95 -15.53
N GLY A 314 14.94 34.17 -16.08
CA GLY A 314 13.97 35.23 -15.79
C GLY A 314 14.23 36.09 -14.54
N GLY A 315 13.12 36.50 -13.91
CA GLY A 315 13.04 37.45 -12.79
C GLY A 315 13.52 36.89 -11.44
N ASP A 316 13.28 37.63 -10.36
CA ASP A 316 13.79 37.25 -9.04
C ASP A 316 13.23 35.90 -8.58
N LEU A 317 14.10 35.03 -8.03
CA LEU A 317 13.71 33.70 -7.55
C LEU A 317 13.37 33.80 -6.06
N PRO A 318 12.09 33.69 -5.66
CA PRO A 318 11.75 33.70 -4.25
C PRO A 318 12.22 32.41 -3.57
N ARG A 319 12.38 32.46 -2.25
CA ARG A 319 12.44 31.23 -1.46
C ARG A 319 11.10 30.51 -1.52
N LEU A 320 11.15 29.20 -1.64
CA LEU A 320 9.97 28.35 -1.81
C LEU A 320 9.83 27.40 -0.62
N LEU A 321 8.60 27.02 -0.30
CA LEU A 321 8.27 26.01 0.69
C LEU A 321 8.13 24.65 -0.01
N GLY A 322 8.97 23.69 0.37
CA GLY A 322 8.94 22.33 -0.18
C GLY A 322 9.99 21.42 0.47
N ASP A 323 10.26 20.30 -0.17
CA ASP A 323 11.22 19.30 0.30
C ASP A 323 12.54 19.41 -0.50
N PRO A 324 13.57 20.14 -0.01
CA PRO A 324 14.81 20.31 -0.74
C PRO A 324 15.58 18.99 -0.89
N THR A 325 15.37 18.00 -0.01
CA THR A 325 16.02 16.69 -0.11
C THR A 325 15.50 15.93 -1.32
N ARG A 326 14.18 15.94 -1.56
CA ARG A 326 13.58 15.29 -2.74
C ARG A 326 13.87 16.03 -4.02
N VAL A 327 13.83 17.36 -4.00
CA VAL A 327 14.23 18.16 -5.18
C VAL A 327 15.69 17.91 -5.54
N ARG A 328 16.60 17.85 -4.55
CA ARG A 328 18.00 17.47 -4.74
C ARG A 328 18.15 16.07 -5.33
N GLN A 329 17.38 15.10 -4.85
CA GLN A 329 17.40 13.73 -5.35
C GLN A 329 17.04 13.69 -6.84
N VAL A 330 15.98 14.40 -7.24
CA VAL A 330 15.58 14.51 -8.65
C VAL A 330 16.67 15.19 -9.48
N LEU A 331 17.20 16.34 -9.05
CA LEU A 331 18.25 17.06 -9.78
C LEU A 331 19.54 16.25 -9.92
N THR A 332 20.00 15.60 -8.84
CA THR A 332 21.22 14.77 -8.85
C THR A 332 21.10 13.63 -9.85
N ASN A 333 19.91 13.04 -9.97
CA ASN A 333 19.65 11.97 -10.92
C ASN A 333 19.66 12.47 -12.38
N LEU A 334 18.97 13.56 -12.65
CA LEU A 334 18.93 14.16 -13.99
C LEU A 334 20.31 14.62 -14.45
N VAL A 335 21.05 15.34 -13.60
CA VAL A 335 22.40 15.84 -13.91
C VAL A 335 23.40 14.68 -13.99
N GLY A 336 23.27 13.67 -13.13
CA GLY A 336 24.07 12.44 -13.22
C GLY A 336 23.88 11.71 -14.54
N ASN A 337 22.64 11.59 -15.02
CA ASN A 337 22.34 11.03 -16.34
C ASN A 337 22.92 11.91 -17.47
N ALA A 338 22.76 13.23 -17.40
CA ALA A 338 23.34 14.15 -18.38
C ALA A 338 24.87 13.99 -18.51
N ILE A 339 25.60 13.96 -17.39
CA ILE A 339 27.05 13.73 -17.37
C ILE A 339 27.40 12.33 -17.89
N LYS A 340 26.58 11.32 -17.55
CA LYS A 340 26.80 9.94 -17.97
C LYS A 340 26.71 9.78 -19.50
N PHE A 341 25.70 10.37 -20.13
CA PHE A 341 25.39 10.21 -21.55
C PHE A 341 25.97 11.31 -22.47
N THR A 342 26.71 12.26 -21.89
CA THR A 342 27.48 13.25 -22.65
C THR A 342 28.96 12.87 -22.63
N GLU A 343 29.55 12.70 -23.81
CA GLU A 343 30.99 12.43 -23.95
C GLU A 343 31.80 13.73 -24.03
N THR A 344 31.32 14.72 -24.78
CA THR A 344 31.93 16.05 -24.91
C THR A 344 30.85 17.12 -24.93
N GLY A 345 31.17 18.32 -24.44
CA GLY A 345 30.26 19.47 -24.47
C GLY A 345 29.84 19.96 -23.09
N THR A 346 28.56 20.28 -22.93
CA THR A 346 28.07 21.05 -21.78
C THR A 346 26.81 20.42 -21.18
N VAL A 347 26.71 20.46 -19.87
CA VAL A 347 25.49 20.17 -19.09
C VAL A 347 25.10 21.46 -18.37
N THR A 348 23.86 21.90 -18.56
CA THR A 348 23.35 23.15 -17.98
C THR A 348 22.15 22.85 -17.10
N ILE A 349 22.18 23.37 -15.87
CA ILE A 349 21.03 23.43 -14.97
C ILE A 349 20.45 24.84 -15.05
N GLU A 350 19.22 24.97 -15.50
CA GLU A 350 18.50 26.23 -15.59
C GLU A 350 17.37 26.25 -14.56
N VAL A 351 17.36 27.26 -13.70
CA VAL A 351 16.38 27.44 -12.62
C VAL A 351 15.54 28.67 -12.91
N GLY A 352 14.24 28.49 -13.08
CA GLY A 352 13.27 29.56 -13.27
C GLY A 352 12.09 29.42 -12.33
N SER A 353 11.34 30.50 -12.13
CA SER A 353 10.02 30.41 -11.52
C SER A 353 9.01 31.25 -12.29
N ARG A 354 7.75 30.82 -12.24
CA ARG A 354 6.62 31.56 -12.78
C ARG A 354 5.57 31.69 -11.70
N SER A 355 5.21 32.94 -11.36
CA SER A 355 4.14 33.20 -10.41
C SER A 355 2.79 32.76 -11.00
N PHE A 356 2.06 31.94 -10.25
CA PHE A 356 0.68 31.57 -10.59
C PHE A 356 -0.31 32.52 -9.91
N ASP A 357 -0.06 32.85 -8.65
CA ASP A 357 -0.81 33.82 -7.85
C ASP A 357 0.09 34.49 -6.79
N ALA A 358 -0.50 35.19 -5.82
CA ALA A 358 0.24 35.91 -4.78
C ALA A 358 1.02 34.98 -3.81
N GLU A 359 0.58 33.73 -3.64
CA GLU A 359 1.13 32.77 -2.68
C GLU A 359 1.81 31.56 -3.36
N ARG A 360 1.54 31.29 -4.64
CA ARG A 360 2.02 30.11 -5.37
C ARG A 360 2.94 30.48 -6.53
N GLU A 361 4.06 29.78 -6.59
CA GLU A 361 5.04 29.79 -7.67
C GLU A 361 5.11 28.41 -8.32
N GLU A 362 5.25 28.40 -9.63
CA GLU A 362 5.65 27.21 -10.38
C GLU A 362 7.17 27.28 -10.57
N LEU A 363 7.90 26.45 -9.82
CA LEU A 363 9.35 26.29 -9.98
C LEU A 363 9.61 25.43 -11.21
N GLU A 364 10.35 25.97 -12.18
CA GLU A 364 10.80 25.27 -13.38
C GLU A 364 12.30 24.95 -13.26
N LEU A 365 12.64 23.66 -13.27
CA LEU A 365 14.00 23.16 -13.27
C LEU A 365 14.27 22.46 -14.59
N ARG A 366 15.24 22.96 -15.37
CA ARG A 366 15.65 22.36 -16.64
C ARG A 366 17.07 21.83 -16.55
N VAL A 367 17.27 20.58 -16.94
CA VAL A 367 18.60 19.98 -17.10
C VAL A 367 18.80 19.70 -18.58
N ARG A 368 19.72 20.42 -19.21
CA ARG A 368 20.06 20.28 -20.63
C ARG A 368 21.44 19.68 -20.79
N ASP A 369 21.57 18.74 -21.71
CA ASP A 369 22.85 18.14 -22.11
C ASP A 369 23.05 18.25 -23.62
N THR A 370 24.30 18.15 -24.07
CA THR A 370 24.68 18.08 -25.49
C THR A 370 25.11 16.66 -25.88
N GLY A 371 24.56 15.64 -25.22
CA GLY A 371 24.94 14.24 -25.38
C GLY A 371 24.29 13.57 -26.60
N VAL A 372 24.26 12.23 -26.56
CA VAL A 372 23.80 11.39 -27.68
C VAL A 372 22.31 11.56 -28.02
N GLY A 373 21.51 12.14 -27.12
CA GLY A 373 20.07 12.26 -27.28
C GLY A 373 19.31 10.93 -27.17
N ILE A 374 17.99 11.00 -27.23
CA ILE A 374 17.06 9.89 -27.01
C ILE A 374 16.17 9.75 -28.26
N PRO A 375 16.03 8.53 -28.82
CA PRO A 375 15.12 8.28 -29.93
C PRO A 375 13.65 8.62 -29.59
N PRO A 376 12.88 9.22 -30.51
CA PRO A 376 11.50 9.67 -30.25
C PRO A 376 10.55 8.56 -29.78
N ASP A 377 10.75 7.35 -30.29
CA ASP A 377 9.98 6.15 -29.93
C ASP A 377 10.22 5.70 -28.48
N ARG A 378 11.35 6.10 -27.88
CA ARG A 378 11.71 5.73 -26.50
C ARG A 378 11.39 6.82 -25.46
N ILE A 379 11.17 8.07 -25.87
CA ILE A 379 10.93 9.20 -24.93
C ILE A 379 9.77 8.92 -23.96
N GLY A 380 8.70 8.27 -24.40
CA GLY A 380 7.59 7.92 -23.52
C GLY A 380 7.95 6.86 -22.46
N ALA A 381 8.82 5.90 -22.83
CA ALA A 381 9.15 4.74 -22.02
C ALA A 381 10.33 4.97 -21.05
N ILE A 382 11.13 6.03 -21.22
CA ILE A 382 12.31 6.28 -20.36
C ILE A 382 11.99 6.47 -18.88
N PHE A 383 10.73 6.78 -18.55
CA PHE A 383 10.27 6.95 -17.18
C PHE A 383 9.67 5.66 -16.60
N ASP A 384 9.55 4.59 -17.37
CA ASP A 384 9.03 3.31 -16.92
C ASP A 384 10.10 2.50 -16.19
N GLU A 385 9.65 1.67 -15.24
CA GLU A 385 10.55 0.92 -14.37
C GLU A 385 11.36 -0.11 -15.16
N PHE A 386 12.66 -0.17 -14.87
CA PHE A 386 13.62 -1.09 -15.49
C PHE A 386 13.81 -0.91 -17.01
N VAL A 387 13.30 0.17 -17.59
CA VAL A 387 13.52 0.48 -19.01
C VAL A 387 14.86 1.20 -19.19
N GLN A 388 15.64 0.74 -20.18
CA GLN A 388 16.89 1.36 -20.60
C GLN A 388 16.82 1.76 -22.07
N ALA A 389 17.44 2.88 -22.44
CA ALA A 389 17.43 3.39 -23.80
C ALA A 389 18.31 2.57 -24.77
N ASP A 390 19.33 1.85 -24.27
CA ASP A 390 20.28 1.07 -25.08
C ASP A 390 20.03 -0.44 -24.95
N ASP A 391 19.51 -1.09 -26.01
CA ASP A 391 19.43 -2.57 -26.13
C ASP A 391 20.72 -3.20 -26.72
N SER A 392 21.77 -2.39 -26.97
CA SER A 392 23.00 -2.89 -27.59
C SER A 392 23.78 -3.81 -26.65
N THR A 393 24.27 -4.93 -27.18
CA THR A 393 25.08 -5.95 -26.48
C THR A 393 26.37 -5.40 -25.86
N THR A 394 26.80 -4.20 -26.26
CA THR A 394 27.91 -3.45 -25.67
C THR A 394 27.42 -2.50 -24.56
N ARG A 395 27.42 -2.97 -23.32
CA ARG A 395 27.11 -2.17 -22.12
C ARG A 395 28.18 -1.08 -21.89
N ARG A 396 28.09 0.06 -22.60
CA ARG A 396 28.93 1.24 -22.30
C ARG A 396 28.35 2.12 -21.20
N PHE A 397 27.02 2.13 -21.02
CA PHE A 397 26.32 3.04 -20.11
C PHE A 397 25.31 2.32 -19.19
N GLY A 398 25.78 1.40 -18.33
CA GLY A 398 24.90 0.64 -17.41
C GLY A 398 24.25 1.49 -16.30
N GLY A 399 22.97 1.25 -16.00
CA GLY A 399 22.21 1.85 -14.88
C GLY A 399 21.06 0.92 -14.44
N THR A 400 20.32 1.22 -13.37
CA THR A 400 19.21 0.36 -12.90
C THR A 400 17.93 0.49 -13.73
N GLY A 401 17.80 1.57 -14.51
CA GLY A 401 16.53 1.96 -15.14
C GLY A 401 15.49 2.48 -14.13
N LEU A 402 15.83 2.58 -12.84
CA LEU A 402 14.90 3.02 -11.79
C LEU A 402 14.94 4.53 -11.54
N GLY A 403 16.05 5.19 -11.87
CA GLY A 403 16.26 6.59 -11.53
C GLY A 403 15.18 7.53 -12.08
N LEU A 404 14.85 7.45 -13.37
CA LEU A 404 13.83 8.32 -13.97
C LEU A 404 12.42 7.96 -13.49
N ALA A 405 12.13 6.68 -13.23
CA ALA A 405 10.86 6.24 -12.65
C ALA A 405 10.65 6.81 -11.23
N ILE A 406 11.67 6.73 -10.37
CA ILE A 406 11.68 7.35 -9.03
C ILE A 406 11.50 8.86 -9.14
N SER A 407 12.21 9.51 -10.06
CA SER A 407 12.10 10.97 -10.28
C SER A 407 10.67 11.38 -10.68
N ARG A 408 10.04 10.65 -11.62
CA ARG A 408 8.64 10.88 -12.03
C ARG A 408 7.68 10.73 -10.85
N ARG A 409 7.86 9.72 -10.02
CA ARG A 409 6.99 9.47 -8.85
C ARG A 409 7.18 10.54 -7.78
N LEU A 410 8.41 10.93 -7.46
CA LEU A 410 8.70 12.00 -6.49
C LEU A 410 8.12 13.35 -6.94
N VAL A 411 8.30 13.70 -8.22
CA VAL A 411 7.73 14.93 -8.79
C VAL A 411 6.19 14.90 -8.73
N SER A 412 5.57 13.76 -9.07
CA SER A 412 4.11 13.59 -8.97
C SER A 412 3.59 13.73 -7.54
N MET A 413 4.33 13.18 -6.56
CA MET A 413 3.99 13.33 -5.13
C MET A 413 4.07 14.77 -4.66
N MET A 414 5.03 15.55 -5.18
CA MET A 414 5.14 16.99 -4.94
C MET A 414 4.11 17.81 -5.73
N GLY A 415 3.18 17.17 -6.44
CA GLY A 415 2.13 17.81 -7.23
C GLY A 415 2.59 18.37 -8.57
N GLY A 416 3.81 18.06 -9.00
CA GLY A 416 4.41 18.58 -10.22
C GLY A 416 4.42 17.62 -11.41
N THR A 417 5.09 18.04 -12.48
CA THR A 417 5.25 17.26 -13.71
C THR A 417 6.71 17.19 -14.16
N ILE A 418 7.12 16.07 -14.74
CA ILE A 418 8.43 15.89 -15.39
C ILE A 418 8.22 15.56 -16.87
N ARG A 419 8.95 16.23 -17.76
CA ARG A 419 8.93 16.02 -19.21
C ARG A 419 10.35 15.93 -19.77
N ALA A 420 10.50 15.28 -20.91
CA ALA A 420 11.76 15.18 -21.62
C ALA A 420 11.58 15.53 -23.10
N GLU A 421 12.47 16.36 -23.61
CA GLU A 421 12.60 16.71 -25.02
C GLU A 421 14.00 16.30 -25.46
N SER A 422 14.14 15.62 -26.59
CA SER A 422 15.45 15.14 -27.02
C SER A 422 15.53 14.98 -28.53
N VAL A 423 16.73 15.19 -29.07
CA VAL A 423 17.06 14.99 -30.48
C VAL A 423 18.30 14.11 -30.54
N VAL A 424 18.24 13.01 -31.29
CA VAL A 424 19.39 12.11 -31.46
C VAL A 424 20.57 12.89 -32.05
N GLY A 425 21.70 12.87 -31.34
CA GLY A 425 22.91 13.64 -31.64
C GLY A 425 22.87 15.13 -31.27
N GLY A 426 21.72 15.63 -30.81
CA GLY A 426 21.51 17.03 -30.40
C GLY A 426 21.37 17.24 -28.88
N GLY A 427 21.47 16.15 -28.10
CA GLY A 427 21.31 16.17 -26.64
C GLY A 427 19.86 16.07 -26.17
N SER A 428 19.68 16.16 -24.85
CA SER A 428 18.36 16.08 -24.20
C SER A 428 18.12 17.25 -23.26
N CYS A 429 16.85 17.54 -23.01
CA CYS A 429 16.39 18.51 -22.03
C CYS A 429 15.29 17.89 -21.19
N PHE A 430 15.55 17.73 -19.90
CA PHE A 430 14.57 17.30 -18.91
C PHE A 430 14.04 18.54 -18.18
N THR A 431 12.72 18.69 -18.14
CA THR A 431 12.07 19.80 -17.42
C THR A 431 11.22 19.24 -16.29
N VAL A 432 11.37 19.82 -15.10
CA VAL A 432 10.59 19.51 -13.90
C VAL A 432 9.87 20.79 -13.47
N ASP A 433 8.53 20.74 -13.45
CA ASP A 433 7.68 21.82 -12.98
C ASP A 433 7.10 21.44 -11.61
N LEU A 434 7.27 22.28 -10.59
CA LEU A 434 6.78 22.04 -9.22
C LEU A 434 5.92 23.21 -8.74
N PRO A 435 4.64 22.98 -8.38
CA PRO A 435 3.81 24.01 -7.76
C PRO A 435 4.17 24.11 -6.27
N LEU A 436 4.83 25.20 -5.88
CA LEU A 436 5.30 25.43 -4.52
C LEU A 436 4.76 26.75 -3.97
N ALA A 437 4.55 26.81 -2.66
CA ALA A 437 4.19 28.06 -2.00
C ALA A 437 5.43 28.95 -1.81
N ARG A 438 5.27 30.27 -1.90
CA ARG A 438 6.32 31.22 -1.54
C ARG A 438 6.55 31.17 -0.02
N ALA A 439 7.82 31.16 0.39
CA ALA A 439 8.15 31.38 1.78
C ALA A 439 7.94 32.87 2.10
N LEU A 440 7.04 33.18 3.05
CA LEU A 440 6.89 34.53 3.56
C LEU A 440 8.18 34.91 4.29
N GLU A 441 8.88 35.94 3.81
CA GLU A 441 9.99 36.52 4.55
C GLU A 441 9.44 37.16 5.84
N PRO A 442 10.06 36.93 7.01
CA PRO A 442 9.72 37.71 8.19
C PRO A 442 10.00 39.20 7.92
N PRO A 443 9.12 40.11 8.37
CA PRO A 443 9.33 41.54 8.17
C PRO A 443 10.53 41.99 9.02
N GLY A 444 11.67 42.20 8.36
CA GLY A 444 12.87 42.77 8.96
C GLY A 444 13.92 41.72 9.31
N GLY A 445 14.97 41.69 8.50
CA GLY A 445 16.21 41.02 8.85
C GLY A 445 16.81 40.28 7.68
N ALA A 446 17.63 40.99 6.90
CA ALA A 446 18.62 40.37 6.05
C ALA A 446 19.58 39.55 6.93
N VAL A 447 19.22 38.32 7.28
CA VAL A 447 20.21 37.28 7.50
C VAL A 447 20.61 36.85 6.10
N ARG A 448 21.51 37.65 5.52
CA ARG A 448 22.45 37.12 4.54
C ARG A 448 23.11 35.95 5.25
N ASP A 449 22.66 34.73 4.99
CA ASP A 449 23.48 33.55 5.23
C ASP A 449 24.74 33.77 4.40
N ALA A 450 25.76 34.30 5.09
CA ALA A 450 27.11 34.27 4.59
C ALA A 450 27.41 32.79 4.38
N SER A 451 27.37 32.32 3.13
CA SER A 451 28.20 31.18 2.76
C SER A 451 29.59 31.52 3.29
N PRO A 452 30.13 30.79 4.28
CA PRO A 452 31.50 30.97 4.66
C PRO A 452 32.30 30.58 3.42
N SER A 453 33.07 31.52 2.90
CA SER A 453 34.13 31.23 1.94
C SER A 453 34.94 30.06 2.47
N LEU A 454 34.81 28.88 1.81
CA LEU A 454 35.52 27.64 2.12
C LEU A 454 37.01 27.76 1.79
N HIS A 455 37.74 28.56 2.58
CA HIS A 455 39.20 28.68 2.52
C HIS A 455 39.82 28.64 3.94
N GLY A 456 39.16 27.96 4.88
CA GLY A 456 39.72 27.67 6.21
C GLY A 456 40.44 26.32 6.22
N THR A 457 41.65 26.27 6.76
CA THR A 457 42.39 25.03 6.97
C THR A 457 41.88 24.35 8.25
N ILE A 458 41.41 23.09 8.18
CA ILE A 458 40.91 22.27 9.33
C ILE A 458 42.08 21.66 10.15
N ALA A 459 43.31 22.14 9.95
CA ALA A 459 44.49 21.58 10.57
C ALA A 459 44.59 22.01 12.04
N GLY A 460 44.73 21.05 12.95
CA GLY A 460 44.90 21.27 14.40
C GLY A 460 43.63 21.22 15.24
N VAL A 461 42.46 20.98 14.63
CA VAL A 461 41.19 20.84 15.36
C VAL A 461 41.20 19.55 16.20
N ARG A 462 40.92 19.65 17.51
CA ARG A 462 40.81 18.47 18.39
C ARG A 462 39.39 17.94 18.40
N VAL A 463 39.23 16.71 17.95
CA VAL A 463 37.94 16.07 17.72
C VAL A 463 37.80 14.83 18.61
N LEU A 464 36.71 14.75 19.36
CA LEU A 464 36.32 13.50 20.04
C LEU A 464 35.36 12.73 19.13
N LEU A 465 35.76 11.53 18.69
CA LEU A 465 34.93 10.63 17.90
C LEU A 465 34.35 9.52 18.78
N VAL A 466 33.02 9.46 18.85
CA VAL A 466 32.26 8.51 19.66
C VAL A 466 31.49 7.56 18.73
N GLU A 467 31.93 6.31 18.67
CA GLU A 467 31.35 5.27 17.80
C GLU A 467 31.63 3.88 18.38
N ASP A 468 30.59 3.05 18.51
CA ASP A 468 30.67 1.70 19.09
C ASP A 468 31.30 0.69 18.12
N ASN A 469 31.00 0.82 16.83
CA ASN A 469 31.52 -0.05 15.80
C ASN A 469 32.99 0.27 15.46
N VAL A 470 33.88 -0.68 15.80
CA VAL A 470 35.34 -0.57 15.60
C VAL A 470 35.72 -0.23 14.16
N VAL A 471 34.98 -0.73 13.16
CA VAL A 471 35.27 -0.46 11.74
C VAL A 471 34.89 0.97 11.39
N ASN A 472 33.68 1.41 11.71
CA ASN A 472 33.23 2.79 11.47
C ASN A 472 34.12 3.79 12.19
N ARG A 473 34.49 3.49 13.44
CA ARG A 473 35.38 4.32 14.26
C ARG A 473 36.73 4.50 13.59
N ARG A 474 37.31 3.41 13.07
CA ARG A 474 38.61 3.45 12.38
C ARG A 474 38.55 4.22 11.07
N VAL A 475 37.46 4.10 10.31
CA VAL A 475 37.24 4.85 9.07
C VAL A 475 37.11 6.34 9.36
N ALA A 476 36.21 6.72 10.27
CA ALA A 476 35.98 8.12 10.62
C ALA A 476 37.22 8.79 11.22
N ALA A 477 37.94 8.09 12.11
CA ALA A 477 39.20 8.57 12.66
C ALA A 477 40.22 8.84 11.54
N ARG A 478 40.35 7.91 10.59
CA ARG A 478 41.30 8.07 9.48
C ARG A 478 40.94 9.23 8.55
N ILE A 479 39.65 9.46 8.31
CA ILE A 479 39.18 10.63 7.53
C ILE A 479 39.57 11.93 8.25
N LEU A 480 39.27 12.03 9.55
CA LEU A 480 39.60 13.19 10.38
C LEU A 480 41.12 13.46 10.43
N GLU A 481 41.94 12.42 10.64
CA GLU A 481 43.40 12.54 10.61
C GLU A 481 43.92 13.07 9.26
N ARG A 482 43.33 12.64 8.14
CA ARG A 482 43.69 13.13 6.79
C ARG A 482 43.28 14.57 6.55
N LEU A 483 42.24 15.05 7.25
CA LEU A 483 41.84 16.46 7.27
C LEU A 483 42.73 17.31 8.19
N GLY A 484 43.67 16.68 8.92
CA GLY A 484 44.62 17.35 9.81
C GLY A 484 44.10 17.54 11.23
N CYS A 485 43.02 16.85 11.62
CA CYS A 485 42.48 16.89 12.97
C CYS A 485 43.26 15.96 13.91
N GLU A 486 43.32 16.32 15.19
CA GLU A 486 43.74 15.42 16.27
C GLU A 486 42.50 14.70 16.81
N VAL A 487 42.52 13.37 16.85
CA VAL A 487 41.31 12.58 17.15
C VAL A 487 41.50 11.74 18.41
N ASP A 488 40.65 11.97 19.41
CA ASP A 488 40.47 11.06 20.53
C ASP A 488 39.25 10.18 20.29
N LEU A 489 39.29 8.95 20.81
CA LEU A 489 38.25 7.93 20.56
C LEU A 489 37.49 7.60 21.84
N ALA A 490 36.18 7.44 21.72
CA ALA A 490 35.30 6.86 22.73
C ALA A 490 34.39 5.79 22.10
N ASN A 491 34.08 4.75 22.86
CA ASN A 491 33.28 3.61 22.40
C ASN A 491 31.78 3.79 22.67
N ASP A 492 31.39 4.64 23.62
CA ASP A 492 30.00 4.88 23.99
C ASP A 492 29.80 6.27 24.61
N GLY A 493 28.54 6.63 24.91
CA GLY A 493 28.20 7.90 25.51
C GLY A 493 28.79 8.13 26.92
N SER A 494 29.10 7.06 27.67
CA SER A 494 29.69 7.17 29.01
C SER A 494 31.17 7.55 28.92
N GLU A 495 31.93 6.88 28.06
CA GLU A 495 33.32 7.22 27.76
C GLU A 495 33.43 8.64 27.18
N ALA A 496 32.49 9.05 26.34
CA ALA A 496 32.43 10.42 25.82
C ALA A 496 32.26 11.46 26.95
N LEU A 497 31.38 11.19 27.90
CA LEU A 497 31.16 12.05 29.08
C LEU A 497 32.35 12.05 30.07
N GLU A 498 33.20 11.03 30.05
CA GLU A 498 34.46 11.01 30.81
C GLU A 498 35.58 11.76 30.08
N ALA A 499 35.70 11.57 28.76
CA ALA A 499 36.70 12.23 27.94
C ALA A 499 36.54 13.75 28.00
N THR A 500 35.30 14.24 27.85
CA THR A 500 34.93 15.67 27.98
C THR A 500 35.16 16.26 29.38
N ARG A 501 35.38 15.44 30.42
CA ARG A 501 35.82 15.94 31.74
C ARG A 501 37.33 16.12 31.84
N LYS A 502 38.09 15.36 31.06
CA LYS A 502 39.55 15.30 31.12
C LYS A 502 40.21 16.29 30.15
N SER A 503 39.56 16.54 29.02
CA SER A 503 40.07 17.35 27.92
C SER A 503 38.95 18.20 27.31
N ASP A 504 39.32 19.40 26.84
CA ASP A 504 38.46 20.20 25.97
C ASP A 504 38.63 19.75 24.51
N TYR A 505 37.50 19.72 23.78
CA TYR A 505 37.44 19.37 22.35
C TYR A 505 36.76 20.49 21.58
N ASP A 506 37.23 20.74 20.35
CA ASP A 506 36.65 21.73 19.46
C ASP A 506 35.38 21.21 18.79
N ALA A 507 35.31 19.89 18.55
CA ALA A 507 34.12 19.21 18.08
C ALA A 507 34.02 17.79 18.64
N ILE A 508 32.79 17.32 18.84
CA ILE A 508 32.45 15.96 19.26
C ILE A 508 31.59 15.36 18.16
N LEU A 509 32.07 14.32 17.48
CA LEU A 509 31.28 13.52 16.55
C LEU A 509 30.66 12.36 17.32
N MET A 510 29.34 12.38 17.46
CA MET A 510 28.59 11.50 18.35
C MET A 510 27.66 10.58 17.56
N ASP A 511 27.90 9.27 17.61
CA ASP A 511 26.92 8.31 17.10
C ASP A 511 25.59 8.37 17.85
N CYS A 512 24.49 8.42 17.11
CA CYS A 512 23.16 8.51 17.68
C CYS A 512 22.73 7.20 18.35
N GLU A 513 23.08 6.06 17.76
CA GLU A 513 22.60 4.74 18.15
C GLU A 513 23.77 3.89 18.65
N MET A 514 23.97 3.87 19.97
CA MET A 514 25.02 3.06 20.61
C MET A 514 24.40 2.19 21.73
N PRO A 515 24.92 0.98 21.99
CA PRO A 515 24.52 0.17 23.13
C PRO A 515 24.92 0.83 24.45
N GLY A 516 24.05 0.73 25.46
CA GLY A 516 24.28 1.39 26.75
C GLY A 516 23.77 2.83 26.75
N MET A 517 24.68 3.80 26.89
CA MET A 517 24.32 5.22 26.81
C MET A 517 24.38 5.69 25.37
N ASP A 518 23.21 5.98 24.80
CA ASP A 518 23.08 6.48 23.42
C ASP A 518 23.57 7.94 23.27
N GLY A 519 23.77 8.37 22.03
CA GLY A 519 24.29 9.72 21.73
C GLY A 519 23.33 10.84 22.14
N PHE A 520 22.02 10.59 22.12
CA PHE A 520 21.00 11.56 22.53
C PHE A 520 21.03 11.82 24.04
N GLU A 521 21.15 10.76 24.85
CA GLU A 521 21.29 10.83 26.29
C GLU A 521 22.65 11.40 26.69
N ALA A 522 23.74 11.00 26.02
CA ALA A 522 25.06 11.57 26.24
C ALA A 522 25.07 13.09 25.98
N THR A 523 24.44 13.54 24.90
CA THR A 523 24.34 14.97 24.56
C THR A 523 23.51 15.73 25.60
N ARG A 524 22.35 15.22 26.01
CA ARG A 524 21.53 15.87 27.05
C ARG A 524 22.32 16.06 28.35
N ARG A 525 23.02 15.01 28.80
CA ARG A 525 23.87 15.06 30.00
C ARG A 525 25.07 16.00 29.84
N LEU A 526 25.61 16.13 28.63
CA LEU A 526 26.66 17.11 28.34
C LEU A 526 26.11 18.53 28.46
N ARG A 527 24.93 18.82 27.88
CA ARG A 527 24.28 20.15 27.95
C ARG A 527 23.91 20.56 29.37
N GLU A 528 23.45 19.63 30.20
CA GLU A 528 23.19 19.90 31.63
C GLU A 528 24.45 20.38 32.37
N ARG A 529 25.63 19.84 32.01
CA ARG A 529 26.92 20.25 32.60
C ARG A 529 27.40 21.59 32.06
N GLU A 530 27.11 21.88 30.80
CA GLU A 530 27.53 23.10 30.11
C GLU A 530 26.66 24.33 30.43
N ALA A 531 25.57 24.16 31.19
CA ALA A 531 24.65 25.23 31.59
C ALA A 531 25.33 26.42 32.33
N GLY A 532 26.60 26.29 32.74
CA GLY A 532 27.42 27.36 33.30
C GLY A 532 28.82 27.50 32.70
N GLY A 533 29.10 26.92 31.53
CA GLY A 533 30.44 26.83 30.92
C GLY A 533 30.49 27.06 29.41
N ARG A 534 31.63 26.71 28.79
CA ARG A 534 31.80 26.75 27.33
C ARG A 534 31.02 25.59 26.71
N ARG A 535 30.16 25.89 25.73
CA ARG A 535 29.39 24.90 24.98
C ARG A 535 30.29 24.19 23.97
N SER A 536 30.37 22.86 24.05
CA SER A 536 31.07 22.02 23.07
C SER A 536 30.22 21.88 21.82
N ILE A 537 30.84 21.81 20.64
CA ILE A 537 30.14 21.54 19.39
C ILE A 537 29.89 20.02 19.29
N VAL A 538 28.64 19.59 19.22
CA VAL A 538 28.26 18.17 19.07
C VAL A 538 27.62 17.95 17.71
N ILE A 539 28.27 17.14 16.87
CA ILE A 539 27.82 16.77 15.53
C ILE A 539 27.32 15.33 15.58
N ALA A 540 26.06 15.11 15.23
CA ALA A 540 25.44 13.79 15.22
C ALA A 540 25.96 12.94 14.05
N LEU A 541 26.32 11.69 14.29
CA LEU A 541 26.49 10.67 13.25
C LEU A 541 25.22 9.83 13.20
N THR A 542 24.46 9.95 12.11
CA THR A 542 23.16 9.26 11.97
C THR A 542 23.14 8.34 10.76
N ALA A 543 22.48 7.18 10.88
CA ALA A 543 22.30 6.25 9.76
C ALA A 543 21.26 6.73 8.72
N ASN A 544 20.49 7.79 9.01
CA ASN A 544 19.34 8.18 8.21
C ASN A 544 19.22 9.71 8.12
N ALA A 545 18.86 10.21 6.93
CA ALA A 545 18.83 11.65 6.62
C ALA A 545 17.43 12.28 6.78
N MET A 546 16.48 11.60 7.42
CA MET A 546 15.07 12.03 7.50
C MET A 546 14.87 13.12 8.58
N ALA A 547 13.96 14.09 8.39
CA ALA A 547 13.71 15.16 9.37
C ALA A 547 13.47 14.68 10.80
N GLY A 548 12.79 13.54 10.99
CA GLY A 548 12.53 13.02 12.34
C GLY A 548 13.81 12.72 13.14
N ASP A 549 14.90 12.32 12.48
CA ASP A 549 16.18 12.09 13.15
C ASP A 549 16.92 13.41 13.37
N ARG A 550 16.81 14.38 12.45
CA ARG A 550 17.37 15.73 12.64
C ARG A 550 16.71 16.48 13.80
N GLU A 551 15.39 16.44 13.89
CA GLU A 551 14.62 17.06 14.98
C GLU A 551 14.98 16.43 16.31
N ARG A 552 15.09 15.10 16.38
CA ARG A 552 15.58 14.39 17.58
C ARG A 552 17.00 14.79 17.97
N CYS A 553 17.90 14.99 17.01
CA CYS A 553 19.27 15.46 17.28
C CYS A 553 19.27 16.87 17.88
N LEU A 554 18.50 17.79 17.28
CA LEU A 554 18.39 19.18 17.75
C LEU A 554 17.69 19.28 19.10
N GLU A 555 16.62 18.51 19.32
CA GLU A 555 15.90 18.42 20.61
C GLU A 555 16.80 17.87 21.72
N ALA A 556 17.69 16.92 21.41
CA ALA A 556 18.70 16.43 22.33
C ALA A 556 19.82 17.45 22.62
N GLY A 557 19.88 18.54 21.84
CA GLY A 557 20.83 19.63 21.99
C GLY A 557 22.08 19.53 21.12
N MET A 558 22.09 18.69 20.08
CA MET A 558 23.20 18.62 19.10
C MET A 558 23.21 19.85 18.19
N ASP A 559 24.36 20.20 17.62
CA ASP A 559 24.57 21.43 16.84
C ASP A 559 24.49 21.22 15.33
N ASP A 560 24.88 20.04 14.82
CA ASP A 560 24.72 19.65 13.40
C ASP A 560 24.69 18.11 13.27
N TYR A 561 24.64 17.58 12.04
CA TYR A 561 24.64 16.16 11.76
C TYR A 561 25.40 15.79 10.47
N VAL A 562 25.88 14.55 10.42
CA VAL A 562 26.49 13.90 9.26
C VAL A 562 25.86 12.50 9.10
N THR A 563 25.43 12.18 7.89
CA THR A 563 24.85 10.87 7.57
C THR A 563 25.95 9.84 7.34
N LYS A 564 25.77 8.63 7.85
CA LYS A 564 26.59 7.45 7.55
C LYS A 564 26.17 6.88 6.17
N PRO A 565 27.11 6.45 5.30
CA PRO A 565 28.56 6.42 5.50
C PRO A 565 29.20 7.82 5.46
N ILE A 566 30.17 8.03 6.34
CA ILE A 566 30.83 9.33 6.52
C ILE A 566 31.72 9.62 5.30
N ALA A 567 31.29 10.57 4.46
CA ALA A 567 32.09 11.07 3.35
C ALA A 567 33.02 12.20 3.81
N SER A 568 34.27 12.20 3.32
CA SER A 568 35.31 13.17 3.69
C SER A 568 34.87 14.62 3.44
N GLU A 569 34.22 14.89 2.31
CA GLU A 569 33.76 16.23 1.95
C GLU A 569 32.59 16.71 2.83
N ALA A 570 31.68 15.80 3.20
CA ALA A 570 30.55 16.12 4.06
C ALA A 570 31.03 16.46 5.48
N LEU A 571 31.98 15.68 6.00
CA LEU A 571 32.59 15.91 7.30
C LEU A 571 33.37 17.22 7.35
N ALA A 572 34.21 17.49 6.34
CA ALA A 572 34.95 18.74 6.22
C ALA A 572 34.01 19.96 6.19
N ARG A 573 32.91 19.87 5.45
CA ARG A 573 31.92 20.96 5.35
C ARG A 573 31.21 21.24 6.67
N VAL A 574 30.89 20.22 7.45
CA VAL A 574 30.25 20.39 8.76
C VAL A 574 31.24 20.98 9.77
N LEU A 575 32.48 20.46 9.84
CA LEU A 575 33.52 20.99 10.72
C LEU A 575 33.82 22.48 10.43
N LEU A 576 33.87 22.87 9.15
CA LEU A 576 34.05 24.27 8.74
C LEU A 576 32.84 25.16 9.07
N ARG A 577 31.62 24.64 9.00
CA ARG A 577 30.39 25.38 9.36
C ARG A 577 30.27 25.61 10.86
N CYS A 578 30.60 24.62 11.67
CA CYS A 578 30.51 24.74 13.12
C CYS A 578 31.63 25.62 13.70
N GLY A 579 32.61 26.05 12.89
CA GLY A 579 33.66 26.97 13.32
C GLY A 579 34.64 26.33 14.31
N ALA A 580 34.86 25.01 14.19
CA ALA A 580 35.91 24.32 14.92
C ALA A 580 37.24 25.00 14.55
N ARG A 581 37.87 25.66 15.54
CA ARG A 581 39.05 26.51 15.37
C ARG A 581 40.28 25.83 15.89
#